data_AF-A0A353GNI1-F1
#
_entry.id   AF-A0A353GNI1-F1
#
_cell.length_a   1.000
_cell.length_b   1.000
_cell.length_c   1.000
_cell.angle_alpha   90.00
_cell.angle_beta   90.00
_cell.angle_gamma   90.00
#
_symmetry.space_group_name_H-M   'P 1'
#
loop_
_entity.id
_entity.type
_entity.pdbx_description
1 polymer ?
#
loop_
_entity_poly.entity_id
_entity_poly.type
_entity_poly.pdbx_seq_one_letter_code
_entity_poly.pdbx_strand_id
1 'polypeptide(L)'
;MVVAIEIANKCVKLRLPNGQTVDILEAVFRQINEWIQTDEKDPESGGFILGYKHKGTGNVSLEYVTVPQPLDIRDRINFKIRDPKHKILLLKGKMYKSYYMGVWHTHPQRIPTPSGVDLDDWNDTLLKDRTACEYVFFLIAGTEGIRIWTGDLETKKIEEIYECEKEGDIYK
;
A
#
# COMPACT_ATOMS: atom_id res chain seq x y z
N MET A 1 4.26 -2.97 20.07
CA MET A 1 4.14 -4.41 19.75
C MET A 1 2.82 -4.57 19.01
N VAL A 2 2.88 -4.56 17.67
CA VAL A 2 1.69 -4.79 16.84
C VAL A 2 1.42 -6.28 16.87
N VAL A 3 0.21 -6.67 17.29
CA VAL A 3 -0.21 -8.06 17.29
C VAL A 3 -0.84 -8.31 15.93
N ALA A 4 -0.11 -8.98 15.03
CA ALA A 4 -0.68 -9.57 13.84
C ALA A 4 -1.64 -10.67 14.28
N ILE A 5 -2.94 -10.46 14.10
CA ILE A 5 -3.95 -11.49 14.34
C ILE A 5 -4.27 -12.06 12.97
N GLU A 6 -3.55 -13.10 12.58
CA GLU A 6 -3.86 -13.85 11.37
C GLU A 6 -4.96 -14.89 11.63
N ILE A 7 -5.43 -15.50 10.53
CA ILE A 7 -6.28 -16.69 10.41
C ILE A 7 -7.74 -16.40 9.98
N ALA A 8 -7.92 -16.25 8.66
CA ALA A 8 -8.97 -16.90 7.86
C ALA A 8 -8.76 -16.67 6.35
N ASN A 9 -7.65 -17.14 5.74
CA ASN A 9 -7.43 -17.30 4.29
C ASN A 9 -7.87 -16.16 3.32
N LYS A 10 -8.05 -14.90 3.77
CA LYS A 10 -8.60 -13.82 2.91
C LYS A 10 -8.03 -12.43 3.16
N CYS A 11 -7.40 -12.17 4.30
CA CYS A 11 -6.85 -10.85 4.63
C CYS A 11 -5.89 -10.89 5.82
N VAL A 12 -4.98 -9.91 5.87
CA VAL A 12 -4.15 -9.59 7.04
C VAL A 12 -4.84 -8.48 7.83
N LYS A 13 -5.09 -8.70 9.12
CA LYS A 13 -5.73 -7.74 10.03
C LYS A 13 -4.69 -7.07 10.93
N LEU A 14 -4.60 -5.75 10.85
CA LEU A 14 -3.65 -4.94 11.62
C LEU A 14 -4.37 -3.94 12.50
N ARG A 15 -3.74 -3.57 13.62
CA ARG A 15 -4.26 -2.54 14.52
C ARG A 15 -3.69 -1.17 14.15
N LEU A 16 -4.57 -0.18 14.03
CA LEU A 16 -4.24 1.22 13.78
C LEU A 16 -3.98 1.97 15.09
N PRO A 17 -3.22 3.09 15.07
CA PRO A 17 -2.92 3.89 16.26
C PRO A 17 -4.16 4.38 17.02
N ASN A 18 -5.24 4.70 16.31
CA ASN A 18 -6.52 5.12 16.92
C ASN A 18 -7.33 3.96 17.55
N GLY A 19 -6.79 2.74 17.56
CA GLY A 19 -7.42 1.55 18.13
C GLY A 19 -8.36 0.80 17.18
N GLN A 20 -8.65 1.33 15.98
CA GLN A 20 -9.39 0.63 14.93
C GLN A 20 -8.51 -0.44 14.26
N THR A 21 -9.08 -1.18 13.31
CA THR A 21 -8.33 -2.17 12.53
C THR A 21 -8.37 -1.85 11.03
N VAL A 22 -7.32 -2.24 10.33
CA VAL A 22 -7.27 -2.30 8.87
C VAL A 22 -7.16 -3.76 8.44
N ASP A 23 -8.07 -4.17 7.55
CA ASP A 23 -8.07 -5.47 6.90
C ASP A 23 -7.51 -5.30 5.48
N ILE A 24 -6.32 -5.83 5.23
CA ILE A 24 -5.68 -5.81 3.90
C ILE A 24 -6.01 -7.13 3.22
N LEU A 25 -6.83 -7.07 2.17
CA LEU A 25 -7.32 -8.28 1.51
C LEU A 25 -6.20 -8.97 0.73
N GLU A 26 -6.27 -10.29 0.63
CA GLU A 26 -5.32 -11.14 -0.11
C GLU A 26 -5.14 -10.67 -1.56
N ALA A 27 -6.20 -10.14 -2.19
CA ALA A 27 -6.13 -9.61 -3.55
C ALA A 27 -5.12 -8.45 -3.70
N VAL A 28 -4.93 -7.62 -2.66
CA VAL A 28 -3.91 -6.56 -2.65
C VAL A 28 -2.53 -7.18 -2.73
N PHE A 29 -2.24 -8.14 -1.85
CA PHE A 29 -0.97 -8.82 -1.78
C PHE A 29 -0.65 -9.63 -3.04
N ARG A 30 -1.63 -10.41 -3.54
CA ARG A 30 -1.50 -11.16 -4.80
C ARG A 30 -1.18 -10.23 -5.96
N GLN A 31 -1.88 -9.11 -6.06
CA GLN A 31 -1.65 -8.16 -7.14
C GLN A 31 -0.27 -7.54 -7.05
N ILE A 32 0.22 -7.14 -5.86
CA ILE A 32 1.56 -6.60 -5.66
C ILE A 32 2.64 -7.64 -6.00
N ASN A 33 2.42 -8.91 -5.63
CA ASN A 33 3.37 -10.01 -5.86
C ASN A 33 3.72 -10.22 -7.33
N GLU A 34 2.80 -9.91 -8.26
CA GLU A 34 3.02 -9.99 -9.71
C GLU A 34 4.08 -9.00 -10.23
N TRP A 35 4.50 -8.03 -9.42
CA TRP A 35 5.36 -6.92 -9.82
C TRP A 35 6.70 -6.85 -9.07
N ILE A 36 7.00 -7.83 -8.22
CA ILE A 36 8.25 -7.89 -7.47
C ILE A 36 9.44 -7.97 -8.44
N GLN A 37 10.50 -7.24 -8.11
CA GLN A 37 11.73 -7.15 -8.92
C GLN A 37 12.64 -8.35 -8.69
N THR A 38 12.27 -9.50 -9.29
CA THR A 38 13.03 -10.75 -9.16
C THR A 38 14.28 -10.79 -10.03
N ASP A 39 14.26 -10.13 -11.18
CA ASP A 39 15.39 -10.02 -12.09
C ASP A 39 16.12 -8.67 -11.96
N GLU A 40 17.41 -8.64 -12.30
CA GLU A 40 18.22 -7.42 -12.22
C GLU A 40 17.71 -6.27 -13.11
N LYS A 41 16.93 -6.61 -14.15
CA LYS A 41 16.36 -5.65 -15.10
C LYS A 41 14.93 -5.23 -14.76
N ASP A 42 14.32 -5.85 -13.75
CA ASP A 42 12.95 -5.52 -13.38
C ASP A 42 12.90 -4.09 -12.83
N PRO A 43 12.09 -3.21 -13.44
CA PRO A 43 11.93 -1.86 -12.95
C PRO A 43 11.06 -1.86 -11.70
N GLU A 44 11.20 -0.80 -10.92
CA GLU A 44 10.27 -0.51 -9.84
C GLU A 44 8.84 -0.40 -10.38
N SER A 45 7.91 -0.90 -9.57
CA SER A 45 6.48 -0.93 -9.85
C SER A 45 5.74 -0.29 -8.69
N GLY A 46 4.59 0.30 -8.97
CA GLY A 46 3.73 0.82 -7.92
C GLY A 46 2.37 1.28 -8.43
N GLY A 47 1.64 1.94 -7.54
CA GLY A 47 0.32 2.47 -7.85
C GLY A 47 -0.45 2.91 -6.62
N PHE A 48 -1.73 3.22 -6.81
CA PHE A 48 -2.65 3.60 -5.74
C PHE A 48 -3.30 2.38 -5.09
N ILE A 49 -3.54 2.48 -3.80
CA ILE A 49 -4.33 1.56 -2.99
C ILE A 49 -5.75 2.11 -2.89
N LEU A 50 -6.72 1.21 -3.09
CA LEU A 50 -8.14 1.50 -2.97
C LEU A 50 -8.78 0.67 -1.86
N GLY A 51 -9.74 1.28 -1.18
CA GLY A 51 -10.41 0.68 -0.05
C GLY A 51 -11.53 1.55 0.51
N TYR A 52 -12.06 1.18 1.68
CA TYR A 52 -13.13 1.94 2.33
C TYR A 52 -13.11 1.83 3.85
N LYS A 53 -13.76 2.79 4.51
CA LYS A 53 -14.00 2.80 5.95
C LYS A 53 -15.42 2.30 6.25
N HIS A 54 -15.53 1.33 7.14
CA HIS A 54 -16.79 0.76 7.60
C HIS A 54 -17.51 1.75 8.52
N LYS A 55 -18.72 2.20 8.17
CA LYS A 55 -19.44 3.24 8.93
C LYS A 55 -19.79 2.83 10.38
N GLY A 56 -20.05 1.55 10.63
CA GLY A 56 -20.48 1.08 11.95
C GLY A 56 -19.34 0.84 12.95
N THR A 57 -18.18 0.40 12.47
CA THR A 57 -17.02 0.05 13.32
C THR A 57 -15.89 1.06 13.22
N GLY A 58 -15.85 1.82 12.13
CA GLY A 58 -14.71 2.66 11.76
C GLY A 58 -13.48 1.88 11.29
N ASN A 59 -13.55 0.55 11.21
CA ASN A 59 -12.48 -0.26 10.61
C ASN A 59 -12.28 0.09 9.14
N VAL A 60 -11.11 -0.22 8.60
CA VAL A 60 -10.72 0.03 7.22
C VAL A 60 -10.54 -1.29 6.49
N SER A 61 -10.87 -1.32 5.20
CA SER A 61 -10.51 -2.43 4.32
C SER A 61 -9.73 -1.89 3.11
N LEU A 62 -8.57 -2.48 2.82
CA LEU A 62 -7.80 -2.26 1.59
C LEU A 62 -8.04 -3.45 0.67
N GLU A 63 -8.65 -3.22 -0.49
CA GLU A 63 -9.22 -4.31 -1.30
C GLU A 63 -8.65 -4.41 -2.71
N TYR A 64 -8.02 -3.35 -3.20
CA TYR A 64 -7.55 -3.27 -4.57
C TYR A 64 -6.33 -2.37 -4.68
N VAL A 65 -5.47 -2.63 -5.65
CA VAL A 65 -4.40 -1.73 -6.05
C VAL A 65 -4.43 -1.50 -7.55
N THR A 66 -4.17 -0.27 -7.98
CA THR A 66 -3.87 -0.03 -9.39
C THR A 66 -2.48 -0.58 -9.71
N VAL A 67 -2.31 -1.13 -10.90
CA VAL A 67 -1.03 -1.64 -11.40
C VAL A 67 -0.30 -0.60 -12.25
N PRO A 68 1.03 -0.71 -12.44
CA PRO A 68 1.77 0.13 -13.35
C PRO A 68 1.11 0.22 -14.72
N GLN A 69 1.10 1.43 -15.28
CA GLN A 69 0.50 1.75 -16.57
C GLN A 69 1.58 2.16 -17.59
N PRO A 70 1.29 2.09 -18.91
CA PRO A 70 2.30 2.30 -19.94
C PRO A 70 3.00 3.67 -19.93
N LEU A 71 2.34 4.72 -19.40
CA LEU A 71 2.91 6.07 -19.36
C LEU A 71 3.59 6.41 -18.03
N ASP A 72 3.69 5.47 -17.10
CA ASP A 72 4.45 5.67 -15.87
C ASP A 72 5.95 5.73 -16.16
N ILE A 73 6.67 6.49 -15.32
CA ILE A 73 8.14 6.49 -15.37
C ILE A 73 8.60 5.38 -14.43
N ARG A 74 9.37 4.43 -14.98
CA ARG A 74 9.82 3.24 -14.26
C ARG A 74 11.28 2.96 -14.58
N ASP A 75 12.12 3.13 -13.58
CA ASP A 75 13.50 2.66 -13.56
C ASP A 75 13.66 1.66 -12.40
N ARG A 76 14.82 1.05 -12.24
CA ARG A 76 15.04 0.01 -11.21
C ARG A 76 14.81 0.48 -9.76
N ILE A 77 14.98 1.76 -9.48
CA ILE A 77 14.90 2.36 -8.14
C ILE A 77 14.15 3.70 -8.15
N ASN A 78 13.30 3.89 -9.16
CA ASN A 78 12.48 5.09 -9.26
C ASN A 78 11.19 4.76 -10.02
N PHE A 79 10.05 4.96 -9.35
CA PHE A 79 8.73 4.85 -9.94
C PHE A 79 7.94 6.14 -9.77
N LYS A 80 7.33 6.64 -10.86
CA LYS A 80 6.44 7.81 -10.80
C LYS A 80 5.13 7.49 -11.51
N ILE A 81 4.04 7.58 -10.74
CA ILE A 81 2.67 7.50 -11.26
C ILE A 81 2.42 8.73 -12.15
N ARG A 82 2.31 8.50 -13.47
CA ARG A 82 2.11 9.55 -14.47
C ARG A 82 0.92 9.27 -15.36
N ASP A 83 0.57 8.01 -15.56
CA ASP A 83 -0.51 7.66 -16.48
C ASP A 83 -1.88 8.12 -15.94
N PRO A 84 -2.67 8.90 -16.72
CA PRO A 84 -4.00 9.34 -16.30
C PRO A 84 -4.98 8.18 -16.04
N LYS A 85 -4.70 6.96 -16.54
CA LYS A 85 -5.51 5.76 -16.26
C LYS A 85 -5.65 5.47 -14.76
N HIS A 86 -4.64 5.79 -13.95
CA HIS A 86 -4.77 5.63 -12.50
C HIS A 86 -5.94 6.46 -11.94
N LYS A 87 -6.12 7.70 -12.42
CA LYS A 87 -7.26 8.56 -12.03
C LYS A 87 -8.59 7.99 -12.52
N ILE A 88 -8.62 7.41 -13.72
CA ILE A 88 -9.83 6.74 -14.24
C ILE A 88 -10.20 5.55 -13.35
N LEU A 89 -9.22 4.75 -12.93
CA LEU A 89 -9.43 3.63 -12.00
C LEU A 89 -9.93 4.10 -10.63
N LEU A 90 -9.38 5.21 -10.09
CA LEU A 90 -9.89 5.84 -8.87
C LEU A 90 -11.35 6.31 -9.01
N LEU A 91 -11.69 6.95 -10.12
CA LEU A 91 -13.07 7.38 -10.40
C LEU A 91 -14.02 6.18 -10.51
N LYS A 92 -13.59 5.09 -11.16
CA LYS A 92 -14.36 3.85 -11.24
C LYS A 92 -14.55 3.23 -9.86
N GLY A 93 -13.49 3.13 -9.05
CA GLY A 93 -13.57 2.65 -7.67
C GLY A 93 -14.59 3.45 -6.85
N LYS A 94 -14.57 4.77 -6.99
CA LYS A 94 -15.48 5.68 -6.29
C LYS A 94 -16.96 5.38 -6.59
N MET A 95 -17.29 4.95 -7.81
CA MET A 95 -18.66 4.52 -8.16
C MET A 95 -19.13 3.31 -7.35
N TYR A 96 -18.20 2.47 -6.90
CA TYR A 96 -18.44 1.29 -6.05
C TYR A 96 -18.11 1.53 -4.58
N LYS A 97 -17.95 2.80 -4.16
CA LYS A 97 -17.58 3.19 -2.79
C LYS A 97 -16.21 2.68 -2.34
N SER A 98 -15.29 2.50 -3.29
CA SER A 98 -13.88 2.24 -3.05
C SER A 98 -13.07 3.50 -3.36
N TYR A 99 -12.27 3.96 -2.42
CA TYR A 99 -11.64 5.27 -2.44
C TYR A 99 -10.13 5.13 -2.31
N TYR A 100 -9.40 6.17 -2.71
CA TYR A 100 -7.97 6.26 -2.48
C TYR A 100 -7.64 6.11 -0.99
N MET A 101 -6.66 5.24 -0.71
CA MET A 101 -6.18 4.93 0.63
C MET A 101 -4.67 5.12 0.78
N GLY A 102 -3.93 5.32 -0.30
CA GLY A 102 -2.48 5.52 -0.27
C GLY A 102 -1.78 4.89 -1.46
N VAL A 103 -0.50 4.57 -1.32
CA VAL A 103 0.35 4.10 -2.41
C VAL A 103 1.10 2.84 -2.03
N TRP A 104 1.43 2.05 -3.05
CA TRP A 104 2.34 0.93 -2.93
C TRP A 104 3.45 1.05 -3.97
N HIS A 105 4.61 0.51 -3.68
CA HIS A 105 5.67 0.29 -4.66
C HIS A 105 6.56 -0.91 -4.29
N THR A 106 7.53 -1.25 -5.15
CA THR A 106 8.44 -2.38 -4.97
C THR A 106 9.88 -1.92 -4.80
N HIS A 107 10.68 -2.60 -3.98
CA HIS A 107 12.13 -2.42 -3.98
C HIS A 107 12.83 -3.71 -4.40
N PRO A 108 14.03 -3.64 -5.01
CA PRO A 108 14.85 -4.82 -5.27
C PRO A 108 15.51 -5.40 -3.99
N GLN A 109 15.22 -4.83 -2.82
CA GLN A 109 15.72 -5.30 -1.52
C GLN A 109 14.98 -6.57 -1.09
N ARG A 110 15.64 -7.47 -0.36
CA ARG A 110 14.98 -8.65 0.26
C ARG A 110 13.87 -8.23 1.20
N ILE A 111 14.23 -7.45 2.22
CA ILE A 111 13.31 -6.78 3.14
C ILE A 111 13.44 -5.27 2.86
N PRO A 112 12.36 -4.59 2.46
CA PRO A 112 12.46 -3.22 1.97
C PRO A 112 12.64 -2.20 3.11
N THR A 113 13.23 -1.06 2.78
CA THR A 113 13.28 0.12 3.66
C THR A 113 12.93 1.35 2.82
N PRO A 114 12.10 2.29 3.32
CA PRO A 114 11.84 3.52 2.59
C PRO A 114 13.15 4.30 2.39
N SER A 115 13.33 4.81 1.19
CA SER A 115 14.39 5.76 0.85
C SER A 115 14.04 7.17 1.33
N GLY A 116 15.00 8.10 1.23
CA GLY A 116 14.71 9.52 1.51
C GLY A 116 13.65 10.11 0.57
N VAL A 117 13.63 9.67 -0.69
CA VAL A 117 12.63 10.10 -1.68
C VAL A 117 11.24 9.62 -1.29
N ASP A 118 11.13 8.38 -0.80
CA ASP A 118 9.84 7.85 -0.32
C ASP A 118 9.31 8.66 0.86
N LEU A 119 10.16 8.98 1.83
CA LEU A 119 9.78 9.77 2.99
C LEU A 119 9.34 11.18 2.59
N ASP A 120 10.02 11.83 1.64
CA ASP A 120 9.64 13.15 1.13
C ASP A 120 8.28 13.09 0.43
N ASP A 121 8.06 12.10 -0.45
CA ASP A 121 6.79 11.90 -1.16
C ASP A 121 5.64 11.55 -0.20
N TRP A 122 5.89 10.78 0.86
CA TRP A 122 4.89 10.43 1.87
C TRP A 122 4.51 11.65 2.71
N ASN A 123 5.47 12.47 3.11
CA ASN A 123 5.20 13.73 3.80
C ASN A 123 4.35 14.67 2.93
N ASP A 124 4.70 14.79 1.64
CA ASP A 124 3.94 15.56 0.68
C ASP A 124 2.50 15.03 0.51
N THR A 125 2.35 13.70 0.45
CA THR A 125 1.04 13.03 0.40
C THR A 125 0.20 13.38 1.62
N LEU A 126 0.77 13.34 2.83
CA LEU A 126 0.05 13.69 4.06
C LEU A 126 -0.41 15.15 4.11
N LEU A 127 0.25 16.06 3.38
CA LEU A 127 -0.15 17.46 3.28
C LEU A 127 -1.28 17.65 2.24
N LYS A 128 -1.12 17.03 1.08
CA LYS A 128 -1.92 17.35 -0.13
C LYS A 128 -3.14 16.44 -0.29
N ASP A 129 -3.03 15.17 0.07
CA ASP A 129 -4.02 14.17 -0.26
C ASP A 129 -5.07 13.98 0.84
N ARG A 130 -6.16 13.33 0.48
CA ARG A 130 -7.24 12.92 1.40
C ARG A 130 -7.64 11.49 1.05
N THR A 131 -7.83 10.67 2.07
CA THR A 131 -8.32 9.29 1.94
C THR A 131 -9.75 9.18 2.50
N ALA A 132 -10.34 7.99 2.43
CA ALA A 132 -11.64 7.73 3.05
C ALA A 132 -11.57 7.45 4.56
N CYS A 133 -10.38 7.57 5.18
CA CYS A 133 -10.18 7.46 6.62
C CYS A 133 -9.16 8.51 7.11
N GLU A 134 -8.74 8.41 8.36
CA GLU A 134 -7.78 9.31 9.00
C GLU A 134 -6.31 9.00 8.61
N TYR A 135 -6.09 7.95 7.82
CA TYR A 135 -4.78 7.42 7.50
C TYR A 135 -4.51 7.34 5.99
N VAL A 136 -3.23 7.46 5.63
CA VAL A 136 -2.67 7.08 4.33
C VAL A 136 -1.81 5.84 4.54
N PHE A 137 -1.99 4.83 3.70
CA PHE A 137 -1.22 3.59 3.76
C PHE A 137 -0.08 3.60 2.74
N PHE A 138 1.11 3.21 3.20
CA PHE A 138 2.29 3.07 2.35
C PHE A 138 2.78 1.63 2.43
N LEU A 139 2.81 0.94 1.29
CA LEU A 139 3.26 -0.45 1.20
C LEU A 139 4.52 -0.51 0.35
N ILE A 140 5.59 -1.13 0.85
CA ILE A 140 6.78 -1.44 0.05
C ILE A 140 6.97 -2.94 0.04
N ALA A 141 7.00 -3.54 -1.16
CA ALA A 141 7.28 -4.96 -1.34
C ALA A 141 8.72 -5.17 -1.82
N GLY A 142 9.50 -5.91 -1.03
CA GLY A 142 10.79 -6.46 -1.41
C GLY A 142 10.66 -7.82 -2.07
N THR A 143 11.79 -8.46 -2.37
CA THR A 143 11.82 -9.79 -2.99
C THR A 143 11.40 -10.91 -2.03
N GLU A 144 11.58 -10.70 -0.72
CA GLU A 144 11.32 -11.70 0.32
C GLU A 144 10.46 -11.15 1.47
N GLY A 145 9.84 -9.99 1.33
CA GLY A 145 8.96 -9.46 2.37
C GLY A 145 8.24 -8.18 1.98
N ILE A 146 7.18 -7.85 2.71
CA ILE A 146 6.45 -6.59 2.56
C ILE A 146 6.43 -5.86 3.89
N ARG A 147 6.55 -4.54 3.83
CA ARG A 147 6.44 -3.66 4.98
C ARG A 147 5.40 -2.60 4.74
N ILE A 148 4.74 -2.21 5.83
CA ILE A 148 3.53 -1.40 5.80
C ILE A 148 3.66 -0.29 6.82
N TRP A 149 3.48 0.93 6.33
CA TRP A 149 3.40 2.13 7.14
C TRP A 149 2.02 2.76 7.01
N THR A 150 1.66 3.49 8.06
CA THR A 150 0.50 4.38 8.07
C THR A 150 0.96 5.78 8.40
N GLY A 151 0.47 6.76 7.64
CA GLY A 151 0.64 8.17 7.92
C GLY A 151 -0.68 8.76 8.42
N ASP A 152 -0.65 9.38 9.59
CA ASP A 152 -1.81 10.03 10.19
C ASP A 152 -2.04 11.41 9.56
N LEU A 153 -3.22 11.62 8.98
CA LEU A 153 -3.55 12.86 8.27
C LEU A 153 -3.72 14.05 9.21
N GLU A 154 -3.95 13.84 10.51
CA GLU A 154 -4.05 14.91 11.50
C GLU A 154 -2.67 15.27 12.06
N THR A 155 -1.96 14.28 12.60
CA THR A 155 -0.69 14.50 13.31
C THR A 155 0.53 14.56 12.39
N LYS A 156 0.38 14.15 11.12
CA LYS A 156 1.46 14.00 10.13
C LYS A 156 2.53 12.98 10.52
N LYS A 157 2.25 12.15 11.53
CA LYS A 157 3.16 11.11 11.97
C LYS A 157 3.06 9.89 11.04
N ILE A 158 4.21 9.39 10.60
CA ILE A 158 4.32 8.12 9.87
C ILE A 158 4.84 7.07 10.84
N GLU A 159 4.17 5.92 10.90
CA GLU A 159 4.53 4.80 11.74
C GLU A 159 4.50 3.50 10.95
N GLU A 160 5.48 2.63 11.18
CA GLU A 160 5.44 1.26 10.69
C GLU A 160 4.46 0.46 11.52
N ILE A 161 3.56 -0.26 10.84
CA ILE A 161 2.52 -1.05 11.50
C ILE A 161 2.66 -2.53 11.22
N TYR A 162 3.45 -2.94 10.22
CA TYR A 162 3.64 -4.35 9.91
C TYR A 162 4.89 -4.60 9.07
N GLU A 163 5.54 -5.71 9.36
CA GLU A 163 6.60 -6.32 8.58
C GLU A 163 6.27 -7.81 8.48
N CYS A 164 6.40 -8.37 7.29
CA CYS A 164 6.10 -9.76 6.99
C CYS A 164 7.14 -10.32 6.02
N GLU A 165 7.62 -11.52 6.34
CA GLU A 165 8.46 -12.30 5.44
C GLU A 165 7.57 -13.06 4.45
N LYS A 166 8.03 -13.14 3.20
CA LYS A 166 7.36 -13.89 2.13
C LYS A 166 7.86 -15.33 2.17
N GLU A 167 6.97 -16.28 2.46
CA GLU A 167 7.25 -17.72 2.34
C GLU A 167 6.53 -18.28 1.10
N GLY A 168 7.26 -18.42 -0.02
CA GLY A 168 6.66 -18.78 -1.30
C GLY A 168 5.87 -17.62 -1.92
N ASP A 169 4.60 -17.83 -2.28
CA ASP A 169 3.68 -16.77 -2.75
C ASP A 169 2.81 -16.17 -1.63
N ILE A 170 3.06 -16.57 -0.38
CA ILE A 170 2.23 -16.22 0.77
C ILE A 170 3.01 -15.27 1.68
N TYR A 171 2.38 -14.15 2.00
CA TYR A 171 2.84 -13.21 3.03
C TYR A 171 2.34 -13.74 4.39
N LYS A 172 3.26 -14.12 5.29
CA LYS A 172 2.98 -14.57 6.67
C LYS A 172 3.44 -13.54 7.71
#